data_AF-A0A8H6SMA5-F1
#
_entry.id   AF-A0A8H6SMA5-F1
#
_cell.length_a   1.000
_cell.length_b   1.000
_cell.length_c   1.000
_cell.angle_alpha   90.00
_cell.angle_beta   90.00
_cell.angle_gamma   90.00
#
_symmetry.space_group_name_H-M   'P 1'
#
loop_
_entity.id
_entity.type
_entity.pdbx_description
1 polymer ?
#
loop_
_entity_poly.entity_id
_entity_poly.type
_entity_poly.pdbx_seq_one_letter_code
_entity_poly.pdbx_strand_id
1 'polypeptide(L)'
;MLLSAPFNALHQRLWPQSSNDPPASDLNPLIEPPQLTKLVKTTPILADGGRPVRYIDLRAAPELAIGELEIPLLIHANNDCAAVPFVVQDEYLLLAGHIFAQVRSETPVGTRRLWNSFFVTGHQGIGKSFFAYYLLFRLLALGQAVIFCSSVHEPAYLFDSNGARPTALAPQSKAAEEVLEGCWVILDIDDAKEWEPPSKLATLAQCIVWTSPPYEERERHFRKRFGSQTWFMRTWDEWEIMAVSNQLSLDKTILERTARLAGPVPRALWGIQMQQYDASYELTLDSAIGAVLSHWQKTNAFDARYLRPEDVYSRYDAVLRLEPRPDKNTQASQRRNFSVHFVSPYVAQRALALITRLHAVAPQLFGERLLRMVESLQPE
;
A
#
# COMPACT_ATOMS: atom_id res chain seq x y z
N MET A 1 -23.02 4.65 -17.68
CA MET A 1 -22.89 6.11 -17.50
C MET A 1 -23.05 6.57 -16.03
N LEU A 2 -23.17 5.66 -15.05
CA LEU A 2 -23.41 6.02 -13.63
C LEU A 2 -22.15 6.03 -12.73
N LEU A 3 -20.99 5.57 -13.22
CA LEU A 3 -19.76 5.48 -12.42
C LEU A 3 -19.00 6.81 -12.24
N SER A 4 -19.44 7.91 -12.89
CA SER A 4 -18.75 9.20 -12.79
C SER A 4 -19.26 10.11 -11.67
N ALA A 5 -20.39 9.78 -11.03
CA ALA A 5 -20.96 10.55 -9.94
C ALA A 5 -20.02 10.68 -8.71
N PRO A 6 -19.41 9.60 -8.18
CA PRO A 6 -18.59 9.70 -6.98
C PRO A 6 -17.29 10.48 -7.26
N PHE A 7 -16.70 10.33 -8.45
CA PHE A 7 -15.50 11.07 -8.81
C PHE A 7 -15.74 12.57 -9.01
N ASN A 8 -16.92 12.97 -9.51
CA ASN A 8 -17.26 14.40 -9.60
C ASN A 8 -17.54 15.02 -8.22
N ALA A 9 -18.18 14.28 -7.30
CA ALA A 9 -18.35 14.74 -5.92
C ALA A 9 -17.00 14.90 -5.22
N LEU A 10 -16.09 13.92 -5.39
CA LEU A 10 -14.72 13.98 -4.90
C LEU A 10 -13.97 15.20 -5.44
N HIS A 11 -14.06 15.42 -6.75
CA HIS A 11 -13.48 16.59 -7.40
C HIS A 11 -14.02 17.90 -6.81
N GLN A 12 -15.34 18.10 -6.81
CA GLN A 12 -15.97 19.34 -6.32
C GLN A 12 -15.57 19.66 -4.87
N ARG A 13 -15.40 18.62 -4.04
CA ARG A 13 -15.06 18.75 -2.62
C ARG A 13 -13.62 19.16 -2.39
N LEU A 14 -12.69 18.55 -3.11
CA LEU A 14 -11.26 18.74 -2.89
C LEU A 14 -10.66 19.82 -3.78
N TRP A 15 -11.14 19.96 -5.01
CA TRP A 15 -10.59 20.91 -5.98
C TRP A 15 -10.80 22.36 -5.52
N PRO A 16 -9.76 23.22 -5.57
CA PRO A 16 -9.89 24.64 -5.23
C PRO A 16 -10.93 25.35 -6.11
N GLN A 17 -11.92 26.00 -5.48
CA GLN A 17 -13.04 26.66 -6.17
C GLN A 17 -12.75 28.12 -6.57
N SER A 18 -11.64 28.72 -6.11
CA SER A 18 -11.32 30.12 -6.39
C SER A 18 -10.01 30.23 -7.18
N SER A 19 -10.01 31.06 -8.23
CA SER A 19 -8.79 31.41 -9.00
C SER A 19 -7.80 32.27 -8.22
N ASN A 20 -8.18 32.71 -7.01
CA ASN A 20 -7.39 33.61 -6.17
C ASN A 20 -6.58 32.87 -5.11
N ASP A 21 -6.86 31.58 -4.87
CA ASP A 21 -5.96 30.72 -4.12
C ASP A 21 -4.79 30.37 -5.05
N PRO A 22 -3.56 30.83 -4.78
CA PRO A 22 -2.45 30.71 -5.72
C PRO A 22 -2.26 29.24 -6.13
N PRO A 23 -2.17 28.94 -7.43
CA PRO A 23 -1.98 27.59 -7.90
C PRO A 23 -0.54 27.13 -7.60
N ALA A 24 -0.42 25.87 -7.18
CA ALA A 24 0.72 25.00 -7.47
C ALA A 24 2.12 25.28 -6.84
N SER A 25 2.40 26.41 -6.17
CA SER A 25 3.80 26.68 -5.77
C SER A 25 4.24 26.02 -4.46
N ASP A 26 3.31 25.62 -3.58
CA ASP A 26 3.65 24.94 -2.34
C ASP A 26 3.11 23.50 -2.30
N LEU A 27 3.64 22.66 -3.19
CA LEU A 27 3.72 21.19 -3.02
C LEU A 27 4.54 20.83 -1.75
N ASN A 28 4.30 21.50 -0.62
CA ASN A 28 5.11 21.34 0.58
C ASN A 28 4.79 19.95 1.09
N PRO A 29 5.75 19.03 1.05
CA PRO A 29 5.49 17.63 1.37
C PRO A 29 4.86 17.46 2.76
N LEU A 30 5.19 18.37 3.68
CA LEU A 30 4.83 18.31 5.10
C LEU A 30 3.49 18.97 5.44
N ILE A 31 2.95 19.82 4.56
CA ILE A 31 1.71 20.57 4.83
C ILE A 31 0.57 19.95 4.03
N GLU A 32 -0.51 19.55 4.71
CA GLU A 32 -1.71 19.10 4.02
C GLU A 32 -2.47 20.30 3.43
N PRO A 33 -2.98 20.19 2.19
CA PRO A 33 -3.79 21.24 1.60
C PRO A 33 -5.04 21.53 2.46
N PRO A 34 -5.49 22.80 2.57
CA PRO A 34 -6.59 23.19 3.45
C PRO A 34 -7.87 22.37 3.28
N GLN A 35 -8.21 21.99 2.05
CA GLN A 35 -9.39 21.19 1.72
C GLN A 35 -9.28 19.78 2.30
N LEU A 36 -8.08 19.18 2.24
CA LEU A 36 -7.82 17.86 2.82
C LEU A 36 -7.73 17.91 4.34
N THR A 37 -7.09 18.94 4.91
CA THR A 37 -6.94 19.14 6.37
C THR A 37 -8.29 19.15 7.10
N LYS A 38 -9.36 19.63 6.46
CA LYS A 38 -10.73 19.60 7.02
C LYS A 38 -11.28 18.19 7.21
N LEU A 39 -10.78 17.22 6.43
CA LEU A 39 -11.19 15.82 6.47
C LEU A 39 -10.26 14.96 7.32
N VAL A 40 -9.00 15.39 7.48
CA VAL A 40 -8.02 14.70 8.31
C VAL A 40 -8.33 14.93 9.78
N LYS A 41 -8.52 13.83 10.50
CA LYS A 41 -8.65 13.78 11.94
C LYS A 41 -7.48 13.00 12.51
N THR A 42 -7.23 13.21 13.79
CA THR A 42 -6.18 12.53 14.54
C THR A 42 -6.81 11.89 15.76
N THR A 43 -6.51 10.61 16.01
CA THR A 43 -6.98 9.96 17.23
C THR A 43 -6.39 10.64 18.46
N PRO A 44 -7.12 10.70 19.58
CA PRO A 44 -6.54 11.16 20.83
C PRO A 44 -5.33 10.28 21.20
N ILE A 45 -4.37 10.87 21.90
CA ILE A 45 -3.26 10.11 22.50
C ILE A 45 -3.87 9.15 23.53
N LEU A 46 -3.59 7.86 23.38
CA LEU A 46 -4.09 6.84 24.28
C LEU A 46 -3.34 6.93 25.62
N ALA A 47 -4.02 6.59 26.71
CA ALA A 47 -3.46 6.67 28.07
C ALA A 47 -2.24 5.76 28.30
N ASP A 48 -2.04 4.77 27.43
CA ASP A 48 -0.90 3.85 27.41
C ASP A 48 0.34 4.41 26.69
N GLY A 49 0.29 5.68 26.24
CA GLY A 49 1.40 6.29 25.48
C GLY A 49 1.37 5.98 23.99
N GLY A 50 0.26 5.45 23.46
CA GLY A 50 0.07 5.23 22.04
C GLY A 50 0.25 6.51 21.20
N ARG A 51 0.79 6.35 19.99
CA ARG A 51 0.98 7.47 19.05
C ARG A 51 -0.36 7.87 18.42
N PRO A 52 -0.58 9.17 18.18
CA PRO A 52 -1.75 9.63 17.44
C PRO A 52 -1.76 9.07 16.01
N VAL A 53 -2.90 8.53 15.57
CA VAL A 53 -3.10 8.02 14.21
C VAL A 53 -3.92 9.03 13.42
N ARG A 54 -3.42 9.39 12.24
CA ARG A 54 -4.16 10.23 11.29
C ARG A 54 -5.13 9.38 10.49
N TYR A 55 -6.31 9.90 10.23
CA TYR A 55 -7.28 9.28 9.35
C TYR A 55 -8.13 10.31 8.63
N ILE A 56 -8.61 9.97 7.45
CA ILE A 56 -9.57 10.78 6.69
C ILE A 56 -10.96 10.30 7.09
N ASP A 57 -11.74 11.19 7.71
CA ASP A 57 -13.09 10.87 8.16
C ASP A 57 -14.09 11.05 7.02
N LEU A 58 -14.24 10.00 6.23
CA LEU A 58 -15.14 9.96 5.08
C LEU A 58 -16.62 10.09 5.50
N ARG A 59 -16.96 9.84 6.76
CA ARG A 59 -18.33 10.07 7.29
C ARG A 59 -18.69 11.54 7.36
N ALA A 60 -17.69 12.41 7.54
CA ALA A 60 -17.88 13.86 7.54
C ALA A 60 -18.08 14.44 6.13
N ALA A 61 -17.95 13.59 5.11
CA ALA A 61 -18.18 13.92 3.72
C ALA A 61 -18.87 12.73 3.04
N PRO A 62 -20.16 12.46 3.33
CA PRO A 62 -20.89 11.31 2.79
C PRO A 62 -20.99 11.34 1.25
N GLU A 63 -20.79 12.49 0.62
CA GLU A 63 -20.60 12.61 -0.83
C GLU A 63 -19.32 11.94 -1.33
N LEU A 64 -18.34 11.76 -0.44
CA LEU A 64 -17.16 10.94 -0.62
C LEU A 64 -17.38 9.52 -0.10
N ALA A 65 -18.59 9.15 0.35
CA ALA A 65 -18.85 7.81 0.86
C ALA A 65 -18.53 6.80 -0.24
N ILE A 66 -17.50 6.01 0.07
CA ILE A 66 -16.69 5.22 -0.86
C ILE A 66 -17.42 3.97 -1.37
N GLY A 67 -18.69 3.79 -1.00
CA GLY A 67 -19.49 2.61 -1.39
C GLY A 67 -19.58 2.38 -2.90
N GLU A 68 -19.43 3.43 -3.71
CA GLU A 68 -19.38 3.31 -5.19
C GLU A 68 -17.96 3.30 -5.77
N LEU A 69 -16.93 3.65 -4.99
CA LEU A 69 -15.54 3.73 -5.48
C LEU A 69 -14.81 2.38 -5.46
N GLU A 70 -15.49 1.30 -5.09
CA GLU A 70 -14.92 -0.05 -4.91
C GLU A 70 -13.52 -0.04 -4.26
N ILE A 71 -13.22 0.94 -3.40
CA ILE A 71 -12.02 0.81 -2.57
C ILE A 71 -12.28 -0.46 -1.79
N PRO A 72 -11.37 -1.46 -1.83
CA PRO A 72 -11.52 -2.67 -1.05
C PRO A 72 -11.45 -2.26 0.41
N LEU A 73 -12.58 -1.79 0.95
CA LEU A 73 -12.75 -1.49 2.34
C LEU A 73 -12.55 -2.82 3.04
N LEU A 74 -11.89 -2.75 4.18
CA LEU A 74 -11.42 -3.86 4.97
C LEU A 74 -12.54 -4.80 5.46
N ILE A 75 -13.79 -4.54 5.08
CA ILE A 75 -14.99 -5.18 5.54
C ILE A 75 -15.94 -5.30 4.35
N HIS A 76 -15.87 -6.38 3.57
CA HIS A 76 -17.01 -6.82 2.73
C HIS A 76 -17.96 -7.75 3.50
N ALA A 77 -17.71 -7.95 4.79
CA ALA A 77 -18.29 -9.06 5.54
C ALA A 77 -19.63 -8.74 6.22
N ASN A 78 -19.94 -7.47 6.49
CA ASN A 78 -21.19 -7.03 7.09
C ASN A 78 -21.64 -5.75 6.38
N ASN A 79 -22.89 -5.70 5.89
CA ASN A 79 -23.48 -4.62 5.09
C ASN A 79 -23.45 -3.20 5.71
N ASP A 80 -22.79 -3.01 6.86
CA ASP A 80 -22.52 -1.74 7.53
C ASP A 80 -21.10 -1.22 7.23
N CYS A 81 -20.66 -1.31 5.97
CA CYS A 81 -19.34 -0.85 5.49
C CYS A 81 -19.10 0.67 5.64
N ALA A 82 -20.06 1.43 6.15
CA ALA A 82 -20.08 2.89 6.07
C ALA A 82 -19.09 3.62 7.00
N ALA A 83 -18.22 2.94 7.76
CA ALA A 83 -17.49 3.58 8.84
C ALA A 83 -16.03 3.17 9.06
N VAL A 84 -15.37 2.45 8.15
CA VAL A 84 -13.93 2.19 8.34
C VAL A 84 -13.14 3.49 8.13
N PRO A 85 -12.40 3.97 9.15
CA PRO A 85 -11.55 5.14 8.97
C PRO A 85 -10.47 4.86 7.91
N PHE A 86 -10.32 5.79 6.98
CA PHE A 86 -9.21 5.77 6.04
C PHE A 86 -7.95 6.20 6.80
N VAL A 87 -7.16 5.26 7.29
CA VAL A 87 -5.92 5.60 8.01
C VAL A 87 -4.90 6.18 7.06
N VAL A 88 -4.27 7.27 7.48
CA VAL A 88 -3.12 7.88 6.81
C VAL A 88 -1.88 7.47 7.59
N GLN A 89 -1.17 6.46 7.09
CA GLN A 89 0.07 6.00 7.70
C GLN A 89 1.14 7.10 7.58
N ASP A 90 2.06 7.15 8.55
CA ASP A 90 3.23 8.03 8.46
C ASP A 90 4.02 7.79 7.17
N GLU A 91 4.06 6.54 6.70
CA GLU A 91 4.72 6.21 5.44
C GLU A 91 4.05 6.83 4.21
N TYR A 92 2.75 7.10 4.25
CA TYR A 92 2.07 7.81 3.16
C TYR A 92 2.56 9.25 3.07
N LEU A 93 2.76 9.90 4.23
CA LEU A 93 3.30 11.24 4.32
C LEU A 93 4.74 11.28 3.80
N LEU A 94 5.57 10.33 4.25
CA LEU A 94 6.97 10.22 3.84
C LEU A 94 7.12 9.99 2.33
N LEU A 95 6.36 9.04 1.78
CA LEU A 95 6.41 8.71 0.35
C LEU A 95 5.84 9.84 -0.51
N ALA A 96 4.65 10.37 -0.20
CA ALA A 96 4.10 11.51 -0.93
C ALA A 96 5.06 12.71 -0.87
N GLY A 97 5.70 12.89 0.28
CA GLY A 97 6.67 13.96 0.45
C GLY A 97 7.92 13.79 -0.40
N HIS A 98 8.46 12.57 -0.46
CA HIS A 98 9.56 12.20 -1.35
C HIS A 98 9.20 12.43 -2.82
N ILE A 99 8.02 11.98 -3.24
CA ILE A 99 7.52 12.14 -4.62
C ILE A 99 7.43 13.63 -4.99
N PHE A 100 6.84 14.46 -4.13
CA PHE A 100 6.74 15.91 -4.39
C PHE A 100 8.08 16.62 -4.40
N ALA A 101 8.99 16.26 -3.48
CA ALA A 101 10.35 16.80 -3.48
C ALA A 101 11.11 16.45 -4.76
N GLN A 102 11.01 15.19 -5.23
CA GLN A 102 11.61 14.75 -6.48
C GLN A 102 11.09 15.57 -7.66
N VAL A 103 9.77 15.66 -7.82
CA VAL A 103 9.12 16.40 -8.92
C VAL A 103 9.48 17.89 -8.91
N ARG A 104 9.66 18.50 -7.73
CA ARG A 104 10.14 19.89 -7.60
C ARG A 104 11.62 20.07 -7.94
N SER A 105 12.45 19.08 -7.61
CA SER A 105 13.91 19.18 -7.74
C SER A 105 14.43 19.07 -9.17
N GLU A 106 13.61 18.56 -10.09
CA GLU A 106 13.99 18.42 -11.49
C GLU A 106 14.06 19.78 -12.22
N THR A 107 15.31 20.22 -12.42
CA THR A 107 15.75 21.35 -13.24
C THR A 107 15.42 21.19 -14.74
N PRO A 108 15.43 22.29 -15.54
CA PRO A 108 14.38 22.65 -16.49
C PRO A 108 14.13 21.71 -17.68
N VAL A 109 12.91 21.86 -18.22
CA VAL A 109 12.37 21.38 -19.50
C VAL A 109 13.48 21.08 -20.52
N GLY A 110 13.86 19.80 -20.66
CA GLY A 110 14.83 19.37 -21.66
C GLY A 110 15.65 18.12 -21.30
N THR A 111 15.85 17.84 -20.01
CA THR A 111 16.39 16.54 -19.57
C THR A 111 15.25 15.59 -19.25
N ARG A 112 15.34 14.35 -19.75
CA ARG A 112 14.31 13.31 -19.68
C ARG A 112 13.72 13.15 -18.26
N ARG A 113 12.41 13.37 -18.10
CA ARG A 113 11.57 13.14 -16.89
C ARG A 113 11.47 11.68 -16.43
N LEU A 114 12.37 10.82 -16.88
CA LEU A 114 12.34 9.38 -16.60
C LEU A 114 12.53 9.04 -15.11
N TRP A 115 12.74 10.02 -14.23
CA TRP A 115 13.00 9.77 -12.81
C TRP A 115 11.81 10.10 -11.91
N ASN A 116 10.71 10.64 -12.47
CA ASN A 116 9.45 10.89 -11.76
C ASN A 116 8.49 9.71 -11.85
N SER A 117 9.02 8.48 -11.84
CA SER A 117 8.20 7.27 -11.85
C SER A 117 8.44 6.47 -10.57
N PHE A 118 7.37 6.06 -9.91
CA PHE A 118 7.41 5.36 -8.63
C PHE A 118 6.59 4.08 -8.69
N PHE A 119 7.20 2.97 -8.32
CA PHE A 119 6.54 1.68 -8.12
C PHE A 119 6.39 1.43 -6.63
N VAL A 120 5.16 1.44 -6.14
CA VAL A 120 4.84 1.28 -4.72
C VAL A 120 4.34 -0.14 -4.50
N THR A 121 5.06 -0.89 -3.69
CA THR A 121 4.85 -2.32 -3.49
C THR A 121 4.98 -2.71 -2.02
N GLY A 122 4.73 -3.98 -1.70
CA GLY A 122 4.73 -4.50 -0.34
C GLY A 122 3.62 -5.51 -0.13
N HIS A 123 3.50 -6.03 1.08
CA HIS A 123 2.56 -7.10 1.43
C HIS A 123 1.13 -6.83 0.94
N GLN A 124 0.41 -7.86 0.48
CA GLN A 124 -0.99 -7.68 0.09
C GLN A 124 -1.81 -7.20 1.30
N GLY A 125 -2.69 -6.21 1.10
CA GLY A 125 -3.60 -5.76 2.16
C GLY A 125 -3.06 -4.76 3.19
N ILE A 126 -1.86 -4.21 3.01
CA ILE A 126 -1.28 -3.19 3.92
C ILE A 126 -1.69 -1.74 3.62
N GLY A 127 -2.57 -1.54 2.63
CA GLY A 127 -3.07 -0.21 2.24
C GLY A 127 -2.29 0.49 1.12
N LYS A 128 -1.75 -0.23 0.14
CA LYS A 128 -1.14 0.39 -1.06
C LYS A 128 -2.18 1.19 -1.87
N SER A 129 -3.35 0.60 -2.08
CA SER A 129 -4.50 1.31 -2.68
C SER A 129 -4.87 2.55 -1.87
N PHE A 130 -4.88 2.45 -0.52
CA PHE A 130 -5.11 3.62 0.34
C PHE A 130 -4.05 4.70 0.12
N PHE A 131 -2.78 4.34 -0.09
CA PHE A 131 -1.77 5.32 -0.50
C PHE A 131 -2.10 5.98 -1.85
N ALA A 132 -2.53 5.21 -2.86
CA ALA A 132 -2.93 5.77 -4.17
C ALA A 132 -4.07 6.78 -4.05
N TYR A 133 -5.12 6.45 -3.28
CA TYR A 133 -6.23 7.36 -3.01
C TYR A 133 -5.81 8.57 -2.18
N TYR A 134 -4.94 8.40 -1.19
CA TYR A 134 -4.38 9.50 -0.41
C TYR A 134 -3.63 10.48 -1.31
N LEU A 135 -2.82 9.96 -2.23
CA LEU A 135 -2.10 10.77 -3.21
C LEU A 135 -3.08 11.48 -4.15
N LEU A 136 -4.12 10.80 -4.65
CA LEU A 136 -5.18 11.40 -5.44
C LEU A 136 -5.82 12.58 -4.69
N PHE A 137 -6.24 12.38 -3.43
CA PHE A 137 -6.86 13.43 -2.63
C PHE A 137 -5.96 14.64 -2.43
N ARG A 138 -4.66 14.40 -2.18
CA ARG A 138 -3.67 15.48 -2.10
C ARG A 138 -3.55 16.26 -3.41
N LEU A 139 -3.44 15.57 -4.55
CA LEU A 139 -3.31 16.20 -5.85
C LEU A 139 -4.54 17.04 -6.20
N LEU A 140 -5.73 16.53 -5.97
CA LEU A 140 -6.99 17.28 -6.17
C LEU A 140 -7.02 18.53 -5.30
N ALA A 141 -6.67 18.39 -4.02
CA ALA A 141 -6.65 19.52 -3.09
C ALA A 141 -5.55 20.57 -3.41
N LEU A 142 -4.54 20.18 -4.20
CA LEU A 142 -3.51 21.05 -4.76
C LEU A 142 -3.87 21.59 -6.15
N GLY A 143 -5.06 21.28 -6.67
CA GLY A 143 -5.50 21.66 -8.02
C GLY A 143 -4.63 21.06 -9.13
N GLN A 144 -3.98 19.92 -8.89
CA GLN A 144 -3.13 19.24 -9.87
C GLN A 144 -3.98 18.33 -10.75
N ALA A 145 -3.78 18.43 -12.07
CA ALA A 145 -4.41 17.53 -13.01
C ALA A 145 -3.86 16.10 -12.84
N VAL A 146 -4.75 15.12 -12.72
CA VAL A 146 -4.38 13.74 -12.42
C VAL A 146 -5.25 12.77 -13.19
N ILE A 147 -4.63 11.73 -13.74
CA ILE A 147 -5.31 10.56 -14.28
C ILE A 147 -5.21 9.44 -13.26
N PHE A 148 -6.37 8.90 -12.85
CA PHE A 148 -6.46 7.77 -11.93
C PHE A 148 -7.01 6.54 -12.65
N CYS A 149 -6.39 5.38 -12.45
CA CYS A 149 -6.84 4.12 -13.03
C CYS A 149 -6.72 2.99 -11.99
N SER A 150 -7.85 2.42 -11.59
CA SER A 150 -7.98 1.37 -10.57
C SER A 150 -8.11 -0.05 -11.13
N SER A 151 -8.48 -0.20 -12.40
CA SER A 151 -8.69 -1.50 -13.04
C SER A 151 -8.41 -1.38 -14.53
N VAL A 152 -7.97 -2.47 -15.17
CA VAL A 152 -7.86 -2.53 -16.63
C VAL A 152 -9.21 -2.66 -17.34
N HIS A 153 -10.24 -3.07 -16.60
CA HIS A 153 -11.59 -3.29 -17.11
C HIS A 153 -12.45 -2.03 -17.05
N GLU A 154 -11.98 -1.00 -16.35
CA GLU A 154 -12.66 0.28 -16.17
C GLU A 154 -11.94 1.40 -16.92
N PRO A 155 -12.67 2.46 -17.34
CA PRO A 155 -12.01 3.64 -17.88
C PRO A 155 -11.13 4.30 -16.81
N ALA A 156 -9.98 4.83 -17.21
CA ALA A 156 -9.27 5.78 -16.37
C ALA A 156 -10.08 7.08 -16.25
N TYR A 157 -9.87 7.85 -15.19
CA TYR A 157 -10.54 9.12 -14.96
C TYR A 157 -9.52 10.24 -14.90
N LEU A 158 -9.71 11.26 -15.74
CA LEU A 158 -8.99 12.53 -15.66
C LEU A 158 -9.74 13.46 -14.71
N PHE A 159 -9.00 14.02 -13.76
CA PHE A 159 -9.43 15.11 -12.91
C PHE A 159 -8.64 16.35 -13.32
N ASP A 160 -9.34 17.39 -13.77
CA ASP A 160 -8.76 18.67 -14.17
C ASP A 160 -9.67 19.83 -13.70
N SER A 161 -9.42 21.07 -14.11
CA SER A 161 -10.26 22.21 -13.70
C SER A 161 -11.73 22.11 -14.14
N ASN A 162 -12.07 21.19 -15.04
CA ASN A 162 -13.43 20.98 -15.56
C ASN A 162 -14.17 19.83 -14.86
N GLY A 163 -13.58 19.19 -13.86
CA GLY A 163 -14.20 18.08 -13.12
C GLY A 163 -13.51 16.74 -13.35
N ALA A 164 -14.25 15.66 -13.07
CA ALA A 164 -13.79 14.30 -13.29
C ALA A 164 -14.50 13.67 -14.51
N ARG A 165 -13.72 13.17 -15.47
CA ARG A 165 -14.26 12.58 -16.70
C ARG A 165 -13.49 11.33 -17.13
N PRO A 166 -14.16 10.32 -17.73
CA PRO A 166 -13.50 9.18 -18.33
C PRO A 166 -12.45 9.61 -19.38
N THR A 167 -11.32 8.92 -19.41
CA THR A 167 -10.23 9.15 -20.35
C THR A 167 -9.53 7.83 -20.70
N ALA A 168 -8.79 7.81 -21.80
CA ALA A 168 -7.94 6.69 -22.18
C ALA A 168 -6.48 6.94 -21.73
N LEU A 169 -5.81 5.92 -21.18
CA LEU A 169 -4.38 6.00 -20.84
C LEU A 169 -3.48 6.05 -22.08
N ALA A 170 -3.94 5.52 -23.21
CA ALA A 170 -3.22 5.51 -24.47
C ALA A 170 -3.76 6.64 -25.37
N PRO A 171 -3.10 7.81 -25.44
CA PRO A 171 -3.57 8.92 -26.24
C PRO A 171 -3.48 8.56 -27.74
N GLN A 172 -4.63 8.62 -28.42
CA GLN A 172 -4.73 8.38 -29.87
C GLN A 172 -4.70 9.68 -30.69
N SER A 173 -4.81 10.84 -30.04
CA SER A 173 -4.84 12.15 -30.68
C SER A 173 -3.86 13.10 -30.00
N LYS A 174 -3.41 14.12 -30.75
CA LYS A 174 -2.55 15.18 -30.22
C LYS A 174 -3.17 15.89 -29.02
N ALA A 175 -4.47 16.16 -29.05
CA ALA A 175 -5.19 16.76 -27.93
C ALA A 175 -5.14 15.89 -26.66
N ALA A 176 -5.17 14.56 -26.80
CA ALA A 176 -5.02 13.66 -25.66
C ALA A 176 -3.56 13.63 -25.13
N GLU A 177 -2.57 13.82 -26.01
CA GLU A 177 -1.17 13.98 -25.60
C GLU A 177 -0.95 15.29 -24.85
N GLU A 178 -1.55 16.40 -25.32
CA GLU A 178 -1.52 17.71 -24.66
C GLU A 178 -2.15 17.66 -23.26
N VAL A 179 -3.22 16.86 -23.08
CA VAL A 179 -3.81 16.63 -21.75
C VAL A 179 -2.83 15.89 -20.83
N LEU A 180 -2.10 14.89 -21.35
CA LEU A 180 -1.13 14.13 -20.54
C LEU A 180 0.10 14.96 -20.17
N GLU A 181 0.43 15.96 -20.97
CA GLU A 181 1.57 16.83 -20.72
C GLU A 181 1.40 17.61 -19.42
N GLY A 182 2.19 17.25 -18.41
CA GLY A 182 2.10 17.87 -17.09
C GLY A 182 1.04 17.27 -16.17
N CYS A 183 0.32 16.22 -16.58
CA CYS A 183 -0.58 15.49 -15.69
C CYS A 183 0.17 14.49 -14.81
N TRP A 184 -0.33 14.32 -13.59
CA TRP A 184 -0.01 13.17 -12.75
C TRP A 184 -0.73 11.92 -13.25
N VAL A 185 -0.14 10.75 -13.09
CA VAL A 185 -0.78 9.46 -13.40
C VAL A 185 -0.63 8.54 -12.21
N ILE A 186 -1.77 8.07 -11.69
CA ILE A 186 -1.84 7.09 -10.61
C ILE A 186 -2.47 5.82 -11.15
N LEU A 187 -1.74 4.71 -11.04
CA LEU A 187 -2.16 3.39 -11.44
C LEU A 187 -2.29 2.54 -10.18
N ASP A 188 -3.48 2.04 -9.88
CA ASP A 188 -3.74 1.09 -8.79
C ASP A 188 -4.32 -0.21 -9.36
N ILE A 189 -3.59 -0.81 -10.30
CA ILE A 189 -4.05 -1.95 -11.09
C ILE A 189 -3.43 -3.25 -10.55
N ASP A 190 -4.26 -4.13 -9.98
CA ASP A 190 -3.84 -5.44 -9.49
C ASP A 190 -4.42 -6.63 -10.29
N ASP A 191 -5.56 -6.43 -10.95
CA ASP A 191 -6.37 -7.44 -11.66
C ASP A 191 -5.73 -8.06 -12.92
N ALA A 192 -4.75 -7.40 -13.55
CA ALA A 192 -4.10 -7.89 -14.77
C ALA A 192 -2.58 -8.00 -14.67
N LYS A 193 -2.07 -9.21 -14.39
CA LYS A 193 -0.63 -9.50 -14.23
C LYS A 193 0.23 -9.09 -15.43
N GLU A 194 -0.31 -9.29 -16.64
CA GLU A 194 0.37 -9.04 -17.91
C GLU A 194 0.14 -7.62 -18.45
N TRP A 195 -0.70 -6.82 -17.80
CA TRP A 195 -0.96 -5.47 -18.26
C TRP A 195 0.26 -4.57 -18.04
N GLU A 196 0.57 -3.76 -19.04
CA GLU A 196 1.64 -2.78 -18.99
C GLU A 196 1.12 -1.38 -19.33
N PRO A 197 1.58 -0.33 -18.61
CA PRO A 197 1.19 1.03 -18.94
C PRO A 197 1.76 1.45 -20.30
N PRO A 198 1.00 2.26 -21.08
CA PRO A 198 1.45 2.77 -22.37
C PRO A 198 2.79 3.50 -22.26
N SER A 199 3.72 3.20 -23.17
CA SER A 199 5.07 3.77 -23.16
C SER A 199 5.10 5.30 -23.27
N LYS A 200 4.11 5.90 -23.94
CA LYS A 200 3.96 7.36 -24.06
C LYS A 200 3.81 8.07 -22.73
N LEU A 201 3.33 7.40 -21.68
CA LEU A 201 3.21 8.01 -20.35
C LEU A 201 4.59 8.44 -19.84
N ALA A 202 5.67 7.68 -20.13
CA ALA A 202 7.03 7.97 -19.68
C ALA A 202 7.56 9.32 -20.19
N THR A 203 7.03 9.80 -21.32
CA THR A 203 7.47 11.04 -21.96
C THR A 203 6.54 12.23 -21.71
N LEU A 204 5.26 11.98 -21.46
CA LEU A 204 4.24 13.03 -21.36
C LEU A 204 3.89 13.39 -19.91
N ALA A 205 3.70 12.38 -19.06
CA ALA A 205 3.26 12.59 -17.69
C ALA A 205 4.29 13.40 -16.88
N GLN A 206 3.81 14.20 -15.93
CA GLN A 206 4.67 14.87 -14.94
C GLN A 206 5.28 13.85 -13.98
N CYS A 207 4.45 12.93 -13.50
CA CYS A 207 4.83 11.87 -12.57
C CYS A 207 3.90 10.67 -12.73
N ILE A 208 4.45 9.46 -12.61
CA ILE A 208 3.70 8.21 -12.66
C ILE A 208 3.90 7.47 -11.34
N VAL A 209 2.81 7.12 -10.67
CA VAL A 209 2.83 6.31 -9.45
C VAL A 209 2.01 5.06 -9.71
N TRP A 210 2.65 3.89 -9.61
CA TRP A 210 1.97 2.61 -9.72
C TRP A 210 2.00 1.87 -8.39
N THR A 211 0.84 1.69 -7.77
CA THR A 211 0.65 0.78 -6.65
C THR A 211 0.33 -0.62 -7.16
N SER A 212 1.10 -1.61 -6.73
CA SER A 212 0.93 -2.98 -7.19
C SER A 212 1.34 -3.95 -6.09
N PRO A 213 0.73 -5.15 -6.03
CA PRO A 213 1.36 -6.28 -5.36
C PRO A 213 2.77 -6.54 -5.94
N PRO A 214 3.67 -7.09 -5.13
CA PRO A 214 5.04 -7.42 -5.50
C PRO A 214 5.06 -8.57 -6.50
N TYR A 215 5.21 -8.20 -7.77
CA TYR A 215 5.41 -9.12 -8.88
C TYR A 215 6.67 -8.70 -9.63
N GLU A 216 7.72 -9.53 -9.53
CA GLU A 216 9.10 -9.18 -9.94
C GLU A 216 9.15 -8.72 -11.39
N GLU A 217 8.46 -9.45 -12.25
CA GLU A 217 8.44 -9.19 -13.67
C GLU A 217 7.79 -7.84 -13.99
N ARG A 218 6.65 -7.52 -13.36
CA ARG A 218 5.98 -6.23 -13.51
C ARG A 218 6.84 -5.08 -12.98
N GLU A 219 7.42 -5.23 -11.79
CA GLU A 219 8.34 -4.22 -11.24
C GLU A 219 9.54 -4.00 -12.18
N ARG A 220 10.17 -5.09 -12.64
CA ARG A 220 11.33 -5.04 -13.54
C ARG A 220 10.98 -4.39 -14.88
N HIS A 221 9.82 -4.74 -15.46
CA HIS A 221 9.37 -4.14 -16.72
C HIS A 221 9.06 -2.66 -16.55
N PHE A 222 8.37 -2.29 -15.46
CA PHE A 222 8.08 -0.90 -15.15
C PHE A 222 9.35 -0.10 -14.93
N ARG A 223 10.30 -0.59 -14.12
CA ARG A 223 11.61 0.04 -13.92
C ARG A 223 12.38 0.19 -15.23
N LYS A 224 12.41 -0.84 -16.07
CA LYS A 224 13.11 -0.82 -17.36
C LYS A 224 12.50 0.21 -18.31
N ARG A 225 11.17 0.34 -18.35
CA ARG A 225 10.46 1.24 -19.26
C ARG A 225 10.44 2.69 -18.76
N PHE A 226 10.27 2.89 -17.45
CA PHE A 226 9.99 4.20 -16.85
C PHE A 226 11.11 4.72 -15.95
N GLY A 227 12.23 4.02 -15.80
CA GLY A 227 13.31 4.44 -14.89
C GLY A 227 12.89 4.50 -13.42
N SER A 228 11.85 3.76 -13.04
CA SER A 228 11.14 3.98 -11.78
C SER A 228 11.95 3.66 -10.53
N GLN A 229 11.75 4.47 -9.49
CA GLN A 229 12.13 4.14 -8.12
C GLN A 229 11.11 3.15 -7.53
N THR A 230 11.56 2.17 -6.75
CA THR A 230 10.66 1.26 -6.04
C THR A 230 10.57 1.65 -4.57
N TRP A 231 9.37 1.80 -4.06
CA TRP A 231 9.10 1.99 -2.64
C TRP A 231 8.39 0.77 -2.06
N PHE A 232 9.06 0.08 -1.14
CA PHE A 232 8.47 -1.03 -0.38
C PHE A 232 7.79 -0.48 0.87
N MET A 233 6.47 -0.47 0.89
CA MET A 233 5.66 -0.01 2.00
C MET A 233 5.66 -1.04 3.14
N ARG A 234 5.73 -0.55 4.38
CA ARG A 234 5.74 -1.34 5.62
C ARG A 234 4.33 -1.87 5.94
N THR A 235 4.29 -2.91 6.76
CA THR A 235 3.04 -3.34 7.41
C THR A 235 2.63 -2.34 8.48
N TRP A 236 1.38 -2.41 8.95
CA TRP A 236 0.94 -1.48 9.97
C TRP A 236 1.70 -1.67 11.28
N ASP A 237 1.77 -0.61 12.06
CA ASP A 237 2.21 -0.71 13.44
C ASP A 237 1.04 -1.10 14.35
N GLU A 238 1.36 -1.59 15.54
CA GLU A 238 0.39 -1.93 16.56
C GLU A 238 -0.56 -0.76 16.90
N TRP A 239 -0.02 0.47 17.00
CA TRP A 239 -0.81 1.65 17.31
C TRP A 239 -1.81 2.02 16.19
N GLU A 240 -1.45 1.81 14.92
CA GLU A 240 -2.35 1.99 13.77
C GLU A 240 -3.52 0.99 13.83
N ILE A 241 -3.21 -0.27 14.15
CA ILE A 241 -4.21 -1.35 14.31
C ILE A 241 -5.15 -1.06 15.48
N MET A 242 -4.59 -0.69 16.64
CA MET A 242 -5.37 -0.37 17.83
C MET A 242 -6.30 0.81 17.60
N ALA A 243 -5.82 1.87 16.93
CA ALA A 243 -6.64 3.04 16.63
C ALA A 243 -7.86 2.71 15.77
N VAL A 244 -7.69 1.93 14.69
CA VAL A 244 -8.82 1.53 13.83
C VAL A 244 -9.76 0.62 14.58
N SER A 245 -9.23 -0.33 15.34
CA SER A 245 -10.04 -1.28 16.08
C SER A 245 -10.90 -0.62 17.15
N ASN A 246 -10.35 0.40 17.82
CA ASN A 246 -11.11 1.24 18.75
C ASN A 246 -12.23 2.01 18.04
N GLN A 247 -11.97 2.55 16.84
CA GLN A 247 -13.02 3.24 16.06
C GLN A 247 -14.12 2.29 15.57
N LEU A 248 -13.75 1.06 15.27
CA LEU A 248 -14.68 -0.01 14.88
C LEU A 248 -15.36 -0.67 16.08
N SER A 249 -15.05 -0.26 17.32
CA SER A 249 -15.55 -0.87 18.56
C SER A 249 -15.34 -2.38 18.59
N LEU A 250 -14.22 -2.86 18.05
CA LEU A 250 -13.88 -4.28 18.06
C LEU A 250 -13.49 -4.72 19.47
N ASP A 251 -13.88 -5.94 19.83
CA ASP A 251 -13.45 -6.55 21.08
C ASP A 251 -11.92 -6.70 21.10
N LYS A 252 -11.30 -6.14 22.14
CA LYS A 252 -9.84 -6.10 22.29
C LYS A 252 -9.24 -7.50 22.35
N THR A 253 -9.89 -8.44 23.02
CA THR A 253 -9.41 -9.82 23.13
C THR A 253 -9.43 -10.50 21.77
N ILE A 254 -10.47 -10.28 20.97
CA ILE A 254 -10.51 -10.86 19.62
C ILE A 254 -9.47 -10.20 18.72
N LEU A 255 -9.29 -8.88 18.81
CA LEU A 255 -8.24 -8.19 18.06
C LEU A 255 -6.84 -8.70 18.40
N GLU A 256 -6.50 -8.80 19.69
CA GLU A 256 -5.20 -9.32 20.14
C GLU A 256 -4.98 -10.74 19.63
N ARG A 257 -6.02 -11.59 19.68
CA ARG A 257 -5.97 -12.94 19.13
C ARG A 257 -5.71 -12.92 17.62
N THR A 258 -6.47 -12.14 16.87
CA THR A 258 -6.33 -12.06 15.40
C THR A 258 -4.98 -11.47 15.01
N ALA A 259 -4.49 -10.44 15.69
CA ALA A 259 -3.16 -9.88 15.46
C ALA A 259 -2.05 -10.87 15.75
N ARG A 260 -2.19 -11.71 16.79
CA ARG A 260 -1.27 -12.82 17.04
C ARG A 260 -1.30 -13.89 15.96
N LEU A 261 -2.41 -14.06 15.22
CA LEU A 261 -2.53 -15.06 14.15
C LEU A 261 -2.06 -14.50 12.81
N ALA A 262 -2.68 -13.40 12.37
CA ALA A 262 -2.53 -12.80 11.05
C ALA A 262 -1.46 -11.70 10.95
N GLY A 263 -0.84 -11.32 12.06
CA GLY A 263 0.13 -10.23 12.09
C GLY A 263 -0.51 -8.87 11.78
N PRO A 264 0.31 -7.84 11.51
CA PRO A 264 -0.18 -6.49 11.33
C PRO A 264 -0.56 -6.16 9.88
N VAL A 265 -1.36 -7.04 9.27
CA VAL A 265 -1.87 -6.87 7.91
C VAL A 265 -3.37 -6.58 8.00
N PRO A 266 -3.80 -5.32 7.86
CA PRO A 266 -5.21 -4.90 7.93
C PRO A 266 -6.20 -5.82 7.25
N ARG A 267 -5.94 -6.17 5.98
CA ARG A 267 -6.85 -7.03 5.21
C ARG A 267 -6.99 -8.41 5.83
N ALA A 268 -5.94 -8.95 6.42
CA ALA A 268 -6.02 -10.21 7.15
C ALA A 268 -6.72 -10.05 8.50
N LEU A 269 -6.45 -8.95 9.22
CA LEU A 269 -7.07 -8.65 10.52
C LEU A 269 -8.58 -8.46 10.45
N TRP A 270 -9.06 -7.75 9.43
CA TRP A 270 -10.46 -7.30 9.34
C TRP A 270 -11.24 -7.97 8.21
N GLY A 271 -10.55 -8.49 7.19
CA GLY A 271 -11.18 -9.21 6.09
C GLY A 271 -11.53 -10.66 6.41
N ILE A 272 -10.87 -11.27 7.40
CA ILE A 272 -11.26 -12.59 7.91
C ILE A 272 -12.46 -12.37 8.84
N GLN A 273 -13.64 -12.80 8.41
CA GLN A 273 -14.76 -13.01 9.35
C GLN A 273 -14.22 -13.91 10.45
N MET A 274 -14.17 -13.43 11.70
CA MET A 274 -13.54 -14.16 12.82
C MET A 274 -14.10 -15.58 13.04
N GLN A 275 -15.24 -15.90 12.43
CA GLN A 275 -15.83 -17.24 12.36
C GLN A 275 -15.10 -18.22 11.40
N GLN A 276 -14.17 -17.75 10.57
CA GLN A 276 -13.45 -18.54 9.55
C GLN A 276 -12.04 -19.00 9.98
N TYR A 277 -11.61 -18.70 11.21
CA TYR A 277 -10.43 -19.36 11.80
C TYR A 277 -10.81 -20.78 12.25
N ASP A 278 -11.11 -21.62 11.27
CA ASP A 278 -11.44 -23.02 11.45
C ASP A 278 -10.25 -23.91 11.07
N ALA A 279 -10.46 -25.22 11.06
CA ALA A 279 -9.42 -26.18 10.67
C ALA A 279 -8.89 -25.95 9.24
N SER A 280 -9.65 -25.31 8.34
CA SER A 280 -9.21 -25.04 6.97
C SER A 280 -8.15 -23.94 6.90
N TYR A 281 -8.24 -22.92 7.76
CA TYR A 281 -7.21 -21.89 7.88
C TYR A 281 -5.89 -22.51 8.34
N GLU A 282 -5.95 -23.35 9.36
CA GLU A 282 -4.77 -24.02 9.92
C GLU A 282 -4.10 -24.96 8.90
N LEU A 283 -4.89 -25.68 8.09
CA LEU A 283 -4.35 -26.49 7.00
C LEU A 283 -3.68 -25.64 5.91
N THR A 284 -4.28 -24.50 5.58
CA THR A 284 -3.71 -23.56 4.60
C THR A 284 -2.39 -23.00 5.12
N LEU A 285 -2.35 -22.63 6.40
CA LEU A 285 -1.15 -22.12 7.05
C LEU A 285 -0.05 -23.19 7.11
N ASP A 286 -0.37 -24.43 7.50
CA ASP A 286 0.58 -25.53 7.54
C ASP A 286 1.16 -25.85 6.15
N SER A 287 0.31 -25.80 5.12
CA SER A 287 0.73 -25.97 3.72
C SER A 287 1.69 -24.86 3.28
N ALA A 288 1.37 -23.60 3.59
CA ALA A 288 2.21 -22.46 3.25
C ALA A 288 3.56 -22.51 4.00
N ILE A 289 3.55 -22.86 5.29
CA ILE A 289 4.78 -23.08 6.06
C ILE A 289 5.60 -24.21 5.45
N GLY A 290 4.98 -25.35 5.14
CA GLY A 290 5.64 -26.48 4.52
C GLY A 290 6.32 -26.11 3.19
N ALA A 291 5.69 -25.24 2.39
CA ALA A 291 6.25 -24.71 1.15
C ALA A 291 7.49 -23.84 1.41
N VAL A 292 7.45 -22.93 2.39
CA VAL A 292 8.60 -22.11 2.83
C VAL A 292 9.77 -23.01 3.24
N LEU A 293 9.52 -23.98 4.13
CA LEU A 293 10.54 -24.87 4.66
C LEU A 293 11.17 -25.73 3.57
N SER A 294 10.34 -26.27 2.67
CA SER A 294 10.79 -27.04 1.51
C SER A 294 11.68 -26.20 0.58
N HIS A 295 11.36 -24.92 0.40
CA HIS A 295 12.16 -23.99 -0.40
C HIS A 295 13.53 -23.72 0.25
N TRP A 296 13.57 -23.45 1.55
CA TRP A 296 14.82 -23.27 2.30
C TRP A 296 15.70 -24.53 2.30
N GLN A 297 15.09 -25.71 2.39
CA GLN A 297 15.83 -26.97 2.29
C GLN A 297 16.47 -27.14 0.91
N LYS A 298 15.73 -26.86 -0.17
CA LYS A 298 16.23 -26.98 -1.57
C LYS A 298 17.37 -26.02 -1.88
N THR A 299 17.31 -24.81 -1.35
CA THR A 299 18.33 -23.76 -1.60
C THR A 299 19.57 -23.93 -0.73
N ASN A 300 19.56 -24.89 0.21
CA ASN A 300 20.60 -25.13 1.22
C ASN A 300 21.03 -23.84 1.95
N ALA A 301 20.12 -22.88 2.04
CA ALA A 301 20.41 -21.55 2.54
C ALA A 301 19.22 -21.01 3.32
N PHE A 302 19.37 -21.05 4.65
CA PHE A 302 18.60 -20.25 5.61
C PHE A 302 19.04 -18.79 5.59
N ASP A 303 19.23 -18.26 4.38
CA ASP A 303 19.58 -16.87 4.22
C ASP A 303 18.41 -16.16 3.58
N ALA A 304 17.85 -15.22 4.32
CA ALA A 304 16.87 -14.27 3.81
C ALA A 304 17.34 -13.59 2.52
N ARG A 305 18.66 -13.53 2.28
CA ARG A 305 19.26 -13.04 1.02
C ARG A 305 18.89 -13.86 -0.22
N TYR A 306 18.52 -15.13 -0.08
CA TYR A 306 18.07 -15.97 -1.20
C TYR A 306 16.54 -16.01 -1.35
N LEU A 307 15.80 -15.50 -0.37
CA LEU A 307 14.38 -15.23 -0.54
C LEU A 307 14.24 -13.95 -1.35
N ARG A 308 13.79 -14.08 -2.58
CA ARG A 308 13.41 -12.91 -3.36
C ARG A 308 12.12 -12.36 -2.76
N PRO A 309 11.98 -11.03 -2.60
CA PRO A 309 10.79 -10.44 -2.00
C PRO A 309 9.47 -10.97 -2.58
N GLU A 310 9.47 -11.28 -3.86
CA GLU A 310 8.29 -11.68 -4.62
C GLU A 310 7.87 -13.11 -4.30
N ASP A 311 8.83 -13.99 -3.97
CA ASP A 311 8.52 -15.32 -3.46
C ASP A 311 7.83 -15.20 -2.08
N VAL A 312 8.31 -14.29 -1.22
CA VAL A 312 7.67 -14.00 0.07
C VAL A 312 6.24 -13.54 -0.10
N TYR A 313 6.00 -12.58 -0.98
CA TYR A 313 4.68 -11.95 -1.04
C TYR A 313 3.67 -12.62 -1.97
N SER A 314 4.09 -13.50 -2.88
CA SER A 314 3.16 -14.21 -3.78
C SER A 314 2.85 -15.64 -3.32
N ARG A 315 3.74 -16.25 -2.52
CA ARG A 315 3.62 -17.64 -2.09
C ARG A 315 3.59 -17.81 -0.57
N TYR A 316 4.18 -16.87 0.15
CA TYR A 316 4.41 -17.00 1.58
C TYR A 316 3.85 -15.82 2.38
N ASP A 317 2.92 -15.05 1.82
CA ASP A 317 2.38 -13.85 2.44
C ASP A 317 1.57 -14.17 3.72
N ALA A 318 0.97 -15.35 3.79
CA ALA A 318 0.37 -15.84 5.04
C ALA A 318 1.41 -16.20 6.13
N VAL A 319 2.70 -16.33 5.77
CA VAL A 319 3.74 -16.90 6.64
C VAL A 319 4.84 -15.91 6.97
N LEU A 320 5.33 -15.18 5.97
CA LEU A 320 6.50 -14.34 6.01
C LEU A 320 6.15 -12.90 5.62
N ARG A 321 6.72 -11.95 6.35
CA ARG A 321 6.72 -10.53 6.02
C ARG A 321 8.16 -10.06 5.81
N LEU A 322 8.32 -9.04 4.96
CA LEU A 322 9.59 -8.35 4.82
C LEU A 322 9.54 -7.06 5.61
N GLU A 323 10.52 -6.88 6.47
CA GLU A 323 10.77 -5.60 7.11
C GLU A 323 12.00 -4.97 6.47
N PRO A 324 11.89 -3.73 5.97
CA PRO A 324 13.05 -2.98 5.54
C PRO A 324 14.04 -2.84 6.70
N ARG A 325 15.31 -3.17 6.46
CA ARG A 325 16.32 -2.94 7.50
C ARG A 325 16.51 -1.43 7.69
N PRO A 326 16.50 -0.93 8.94
CA PRO A 326 16.83 0.46 9.22
C PRO A 326 18.33 0.65 8.97
N ASP A 327 18.68 1.01 7.75
CA ASP A 327 20.01 1.52 7.46
C ASP A 327 19.97 3.04 7.70
N LYS A 328 20.80 3.51 8.64
CA LYS A 328 20.89 4.92 9.07
C LYS A 328 21.14 5.88 7.91
N ASN A 329 21.62 5.39 6.76
CA ASN A 329 21.96 6.19 5.60
C ASN A 329 21.09 5.91 4.36
N THR A 330 20.14 4.96 4.41
CA THR A 330 19.37 4.59 3.22
C THR A 330 17.99 5.23 3.26
N GLN A 331 17.72 6.15 2.32
CA GLN A 331 16.36 6.63 2.06
C GLN A 331 15.44 5.43 1.78
N ALA A 332 14.18 5.49 2.22
CA ALA A 332 13.22 4.40 2.04
C ALA A 332 13.01 3.99 0.55
N SER A 333 13.40 4.84 -0.41
CA SER A 333 13.50 4.57 -1.85
C SER A 333 14.59 3.58 -2.27
N GLN A 334 15.46 3.15 -1.35
CA GLN A 334 16.59 2.26 -1.60
C GLN A 334 16.63 1.03 -0.67
N ARG A 335 15.48 0.62 -0.13
CA ARG A 335 15.32 -0.61 0.66
C ARG A 335 15.63 -1.83 -0.21
N ARG A 336 16.91 -2.16 -0.41
CA ARG A 336 17.39 -3.39 -1.06
C ARG A 336 17.68 -4.50 -0.05
N ASN A 337 17.81 -4.11 1.22
CA ASN A 337 18.08 -5.00 2.33
C ASN A 337 16.80 -5.17 3.15
N PHE A 338 16.30 -6.39 3.17
CA PHE A 338 15.14 -6.78 3.97
C PHE A 338 15.57 -7.79 5.04
N SER A 339 14.89 -7.73 6.16
CA SER A 339 14.79 -8.84 7.08
C SER A 339 13.51 -9.60 6.78
N VAL A 340 13.60 -10.92 6.74
CA VAL A 340 12.44 -11.80 6.61
C VAL A 340 12.00 -12.16 8.02
N HIS A 341 10.76 -11.87 8.36
CA HIS A 341 10.15 -12.21 9.63
C HIS A 341 8.95 -13.12 9.39
N PHE A 342 8.58 -13.93 10.37
CA PHE A 342 7.23 -14.49 10.34
C PHE A 342 6.21 -13.37 10.49
N VAL A 343 5.05 -13.53 9.86
CA VAL A 343 3.95 -12.56 9.95
C VAL A 343 3.49 -12.38 11.40
N SER A 344 3.59 -13.44 12.22
CA SER A 344 3.23 -13.39 13.64
C SER A 344 4.01 -14.42 14.48
N PRO A 345 4.07 -14.24 15.81
CA PRO A 345 4.66 -15.22 16.72
C PRO A 345 3.97 -16.60 16.65
N TYR A 346 2.67 -16.64 16.40
CA TYR A 346 1.93 -17.89 16.24
C TYR A 346 2.43 -18.70 15.05
N VAL A 347 2.54 -18.05 13.89
CA VAL A 347 3.08 -18.67 12.67
C VAL A 347 4.49 -19.18 12.91
N ALA A 348 5.33 -18.41 13.62
CA ALA A 348 6.69 -18.81 13.96
C ALA A 348 6.74 -20.07 14.84
N GLN A 349 5.92 -20.12 15.90
CA GLN A 349 5.79 -21.29 16.78
C GLN A 349 5.28 -22.52 16.03
N ARG A 350 4.31 -22.32 15.13
CA ARG A 350 3.73 -23.39 14.32
C ARG A 350 4.74 -23.93 13.31
N ALA A 351 5.53 -23.06 12.69
CA ALA A 351 6.64 -23.46 11.86
C ALA A 351 7.66 -24.29 12.63
N LEU A 352 8.05 -23.84 13.82
CA LEU A 352 8.95 -24.60 14.70
C LEU A 352 8.38 -26.00 15.02
N ALA A 353 7.09 -26.10 15.35
CA ALA A 353 6.45 -27.38 15.63
C ALA A 353 6.45 -28.34 14.41
N LEU A 354 6.18 -27.83 13.20
CA LEU A 354 6.24 -28.60 11.96
C LEU A 354 7.66 -29.10 11.68
N ILE A 355 8.66 -28.25 11.88
CA ILE A 355 10.07 -28.59 11.73
C ILE A 355 10.46 -29.72 12.69
N THR A 356 10.11 -29.61 13.98
CA THR A 356 10.42 -30.63 14.98
C THR A 356 9.82 -31.98 14.60
N ARG A 357 8.61 -32.00 14.02
CA ARG A 357 7.98 -33.23 13.51
C ARG A 357 8.68 -33.80 12.29
N LEU A 358 9.10 -32.95 11.35
CA LEU A 358 9.74 -33.36 10.09
C LEU A 358 11.22 -33.77 10.27
N HIS A 359 11.92 -33.16 11.23
CA HIS A 359 13.38 -33.26 11.38
C HIS A 359 13.84 -34.04 12.62
N ALA A 360 13.06 -35.05 13.06
CA ALA A 360 13.48 -36.00 14.10
C ALA A 360 14.80 -36.77 13.81
N VAL A 361 15.51 -36.48 12.70
CA VAL A 361 16.71 -37.19 12.24
C VAL A 361 17.97 -36.28 12.08
N ALA A 362 17.89 -34.94 12.09
CA ALA A 362 19.10 -34.08 12.08
C ALA A 362 18.81 -32.61 12.51
N PRO A 363 18.88 -32.28 13.83
CA PRO A 363 18.34 -31.02 14.36
C PRO A 363 19.29 -29.81 14.38
N GLN A 364 20.61 -30.02 14.31
CA GLN A 364 21.55 -29.09 14.97
C GLN A 364 21.69 -27.71 14.31
N LEU A 365 21.80 -27.63 12.97
CA LEU A 365 21.98 -26.32 12.30
C LEU A 365 20.66 -25.62 11.96
N PHE A 366 19.61 -26.41 11.74
CA PHE A 366 18.30 -25.92 11.30
C PHE A 366 17.50 -25.33 12.48
N GLY A 367 17.54 -26.00 13.63
CA GLY A 367 16.79 -25.59 14.82
C GLY A 367 17.28 -24.26 15.40
N GLU A 368 18.60 -24.06 15.52
CA GLU A 368 19.17 -22.88 16.18
C GLU A 368 18.87 -21.56 15.47
N ARG A 369 18.93 -21.52 14.13
CA ARG A 369 18.65 -20.28 13.38
C ARG A 369 17.17 -19.90 13.44
N LEU A 370 16.29 -20.90 13.38
CA LEU A 370 14.86 -20.67 13.49
C LEU A 370 14.48 -20.29 14.91
N LEU A 371 15.10 -20.91 15.93
CA LEU A 371 14.94 -20.51 17.33
C LEU A 371 15.28 -19.02 17.50
N ARG A 372 16.41 -18.55 16.96
CA ARG A 372 16.78 -17.13 17.00
C ARG A 372 15.75 -16.22 16.33
N MET A 373 15.14 -16.67 15.22
CA MET A 373 14.03 -15.93 14.59
C MET A 373 12.80 -15.88 15.50
N VAL A 374 12.43 -16.99 16.16
CA VAL A 374 11.31 -17.03 17.12
C VAL A 374 11.60 -16.18 18.36
N GLU A 375 12.82 -16.26 18.90
CA GLU A 375 13.27 -15.48 20.05
C GLU A 375 13.24 -13.97 19.74
N SER A 376 13.62 -13.57 18.52
CA SER A 376 13.53 -12.16 18.09
C SER A 376 12.10 -11.62 17.95
N LEU A 377 11.10 -12.50 17.99
CA LEU A 377 9.68 -12.15 17.90
C LEU A 377 8.99 -12.13 19.27
N GLN A 378 9.68 -12.52 20.36
CA GLN A 378 9.12 -12.35 21.69
C GLN A 378 9.28 -10.89 22.13
N PRO A 379 8.20 -10.21 22.58
CA PRO A 379 8.33 -8.88 23.17
C PRO A 379 9.20 -8.95 24.42
N GLU A 380 10.15 -8.00 24.54
CA GLU A 380 11.03 -7.85 25.72
C GLU A 380 10.26 -7.66 27.03
#